data_AF-A0A5N0UUZ1-F1
#
_entry.id   AF-A0A5N0UUZ1-F1
#
_cell.length_a   1.000
_cell.length_b   1.000
_cell.length_c   1.000
_cell.angle_alpha   90.00
_cell.angle_beta   90.00
_cell.angle_gamma   90.00
#
_symmetry.space_group_name_H-M   'P 1'
#
loop_
_entity.id
_entity.type
_entity.pdbx_description
1 polymer ?
#
loop_
_entity_poly.entity_id
_entity_poly.type
_entity_poly.pdbx_seq_one_letter_code
_entity_poly.pdbx_strand_id
1 'polypeptide(L)'
;MKLAAIAVLALFLTACGSSASGSGAPKADPDALWSAYVTALPKADASAVCPLFTGEGAHAFAQAWEATDCSGAVSKAAAEFSGTHASPHTKDTKGNLVTMTDCGVGSLTAQKVDGGWQFSDYAPPPTVGYCGG
;
A
#
# COMPACT_ATOMS: atom_id res chain seq x y z
N MET A 1 47.39 -41.08 3.48
CA MET A 1 47.63 -39.93 2.58
C MET A 1 46.32 -39.15 2.47
N LYS A 2 46.37 -37.84 2.70
CA LYS A 2 45.24 -36.95 3.01
C LYS A 2 44.25 -36.84 1.84
N LEU A 3 42.98 -37.16 2.09
CA LEU A 3 41.86 -36.84 1.20
C LEU A 3 41.41 -35.41 1.48
N ALA A 4 41.38 -34.61 0.42
CA ALA A 4 40.88 -33.24 0.39
C ALA A 4 39.38 -33.23 0.70
N ALA A 5 38.96 -32.38 1.64
CA ALA A 5 37.56 -32.00 1.80
C ALA A 5 37.42 -30.54 1.36
N ILE A 6 36.65 -30.40 0.29
CA ILE A 6 36.28 -29.17 -0.41
C ILE A 6 35.57 -28.25 0.58
N ALA A 7 36.14 -27.07 0.81
CA ALA A 7 35.48 -25.98 1.50
C ALA A 7 34.31 -25.50 0.63
N VAL A 8 33.10 -25.97 0.94
CA VAL A 8 31.87 -25.44 0.35
C VAL A 8 31.72 -24.01 0.85
N LEU A 9 31.80 -23.10 -0.10
CA LEU A 9 31.45 -21.69 -0.02
C LEU A 9 30.09 -21.58 0.69
N ALA A 10 30.09 -21.23 1.98
CA ALA A 10 28.90 -20.73 2.63
C ALA A 10 28.62 -19.35 2.02
N LEU A 11 27.88 -19.35 0.92
CA LEU A 11 27.12 -18.19 0.47
C LEU A 11 26.29 -17.78 1.69
N PHE A 12 26.74 -16.74 2.37
CA PHE A 12 25.86 -15.89 3.15
C PHE A 12 24.83 -15.37 2.15
N LEU A 13 23.73 -16.12 1.99
CA LEU A 13 22.46 -15.52 1.70
C LEU A 13 22.22 -14.55 2.86
N THR A 14 22.66 -13.32 2.69
CA THR A 14 21.98 -12.17 3.26
C THR A 14 20.54 -12.23 2.78
N ALA A 15 19.75 -13.05 3.48
CA ALA A 15 18.40 -12.70 3.84
C ALA A 15 18.49 -11.38 4.63
N CYS A 16 18.69 -10.28 3.90
CA CYS A 16 18.20 -8.99 4.31
C CYS A 16 16.69 -9.13 4.11
N GLY A 17 15.98 -9.76 5.02
CA GLY A 17 15.86 -9.26 6.38
C GLY A 17 14.70 -8.31 6.30
N SER A 18 13.51 -8.89 6.30
CA SER A 18 12.20 -8.25 6.35
C SER A 18 12.23 -7.14 7.39
N SER A 19 12.60 -5.94 6.95
CA SER A 19 12.72 -4.79 7.82
C SER A 19 11.49 -3.94 7.58
N ALA A 20 10.42 -4.37 8.24
CA ALA A 20 9.23 -3.60 8.59
C ALA A 20 8.71 -2.68 7.48
N SER A 21 8.00 -3.27 6.50
CA SER A 21 6.82 -2.60 5.97
C SER A 21 5.97 -2.25 7.18
N GLY A 22 5.83 -0.95 7.48
CA GLY A 22 5.13 -0.50 8.67
C GLY A 22 3.73 -1.10 8.70
N SER A 23 3.51 -2.10 9.54
CA SER A 23 2.15 -2.57 9.84
C SER A 23 1.61 -1.64 10.90
N GLY A 24 0.88 -0.61 10.47
CA GLY A 24 0.06 0.17 11.38
C GLY A 24 -1.04 -0.67 11.95
N ALA A 25 -1.63 -0.20 13.04
CA ALA A 25 -2.82 -0.83 13.57
C ALA A 25 -3.90 -0.85 12.47
N PRO A 26 -4.43 -2.04 12.12
CA PRO A 26 -5.55 -2.15 11.19
C PRO A 26 -6.73 -1.27 11.64
N LYS A 27 -7.54 -0.81 10.69
CA LYS A 27 -8.71 0.03 10.99
C LYS A 27 -9.96 -0.81 11.20
N ALA A 28 -10.91 -0.30 11.98
CA ALA A 28 -12.11 -1.05 12.37
C ALA A 28 -12.96 -1.47 11.16
N ASP A 29 -13.02 -0.64 10.14
CA ASP A 29 -13.79 -0.84 8.91
C ASP A 29 -13.10 -0.14 7.71
N PRO A 30 -13.49 -0.47 6.46
CA PRO A 30 -12.94 0.14 5.26
C PRO A 30 -13.13 1.66 5.16
N ASP A 31 -14.20 2.21 5.75
CA ASP A 31 -14.52 3.64 5.66
C ASP A 31 -13.55 4.44 6.56
N ALA A 32 -13.26 3.93 7.75
CA ALA A 32 -12.23 4.46 8.65
C ALA A 32 -10.82 4.35 8.04
N LEU A 33 -10.56 3.28 7.28
CA LEU A 33 -9.32 3.11 6.52
C LEU A 33 -9.17 4.16 5.41
N TRP A 34 -10.22 4.35 4.61
CA TRP A 34 -10.26 5.39 3.59
C TRP A 34 -10.09 6.79 4.18
N SER A 35 -10.85 7.11 5.23
CA SER A 35 -10.79 8.41 5.90
C SER A 35 -9.39 8.73 6.43
N ALA A 36 -8.72 7.74 7.03
CA ALA A 36 -7.33 7.90 7.48
C ALA A 36 -6.38 8.20 6.32
N TYR A 37 -6.55 7.50 5.19
CA TYR A 37 -5.73 7.70 4.00
C TYR A 37 -5.90 9.09 3.40
N VAL A 38 -7.14 9.49 3.07
CA VAL A 38 -7.41 10.79 2.43
C VAL A 38 -7.10 11.98 3.35
N THR A 39 -7.04 11.76 4.67
CA THR A 39 -6.65 12.80 5.65
C THR A 39 -5.13 12.96 5.77
N ALA A 40 -4.37 11.87 5.62
CA ALA A 40 -2.93 11.85 5.83
C ALA A 40 -2.14 12.07 4.53
N LEU A 41 -2.62 11.56 3.39
CA LEU A 41 -1.95 11.68 2.10
C LEU A 41 -1.67 13.12 1.65
N PRO A 42 -2.62 14.08 1.68
CA PRO A 42 -2.34 15.46 1.26
C PRO A 42 -1.30 16.18 2.14
N LYS A 43 -0.98 15.63 3.31
CA LYS A 43 0.05 16.16 4.22
C LYS A 43 1.43 15.55 3.96
N ALA A 44 1.54 14.66 2.97
CA ALA A 44 2.72 13.83 2.72
C ALA A 44 3.21 13.07 3.97
N ASP A 45 2.30 12.71 4.88
CA ASP A 45 2.65 12.05 6.13
C ASP A 45 2.80 10.54 5.94
N ALA A 46 3.98 10.12 5.50
CA ALA A 46 4.30 8.70 5.30
C ALA A 46 4.16 7.87 6.59
N SER A 47 4.35 8.47 7.76
CA SER A 47 4.21 7.80 9.05
C SER A 47 2.77 7.50 9.43
N ALA A 48 1.80 8.21 8.82
CA ALA A 48 0.38 7.95 8.97
C ALA A 48 -0.22 7.17 7.79
N VAL A 49 0.33 7.30 6.57
CA VAL A 49 -0.19 6.65 5.37
C VAL A 49 0.33 5.22 5.18
N CYS A 50 1.66 5.01 5.20
CA CYS A 50 2.23 3.68 4.95
C CYS A 50 1.71 2.60 5.91
N PRO A 51 1.43 2.89 7.20
CA PRO A 51 0.87 1.91 8.10
C PRO A 51 -0.56 1.44 7.78
N LEU A 52 -1.26 2.12 6.87
CA LEU A 52 -2.59 1.71 6.41
C LEU A 52 -2.55 0.55 5.41
N PHE A 53 -1.38 0.24 4.86
CA PHE A 53 -1.19 -0.82 3.89
C PHE A 53 -0.68 -2.10 4.54
N THR A 54 -0.99 -3.24 3.94
CA THR A 54 -0.23 -4.48 4.16
C THR A 54 1.16 -4.34 3.53
N GLY A 55 2.08 -5.27 3.81
CA GLY A 55 3.40 -5.27 3.16
C GLY A 55 3.31 -5.34 1.63
N GLU A 56 2.40 -6.16 1.10
CA GLU A 56 2.13 -6.27 -0.33
C GLU A 56 1.48 -5.00 -0.89
N GLY A 57 0.48 -4.44 -0.19
CA GLY A 57 -0.19 -3.22 -0.61
C GLY A 57 0.75 -2.01 -0.66
N ALA A 58 1.65 -1.89 0.30
CA ALA A 58 2.66 -0.82 0.33
C ALA A 58 3.64 -0.93 -0.84
N HIS A 59 3.96 -2.17 -1.25
CA HIS A 59 4.80 -2.41 -2.42
C HIS A 59 4.07 -2.09 -3.73
N ALA A 60 2.81 -2.51 -3.87
CA ALA A 60 1.97 -2.17 -5.02
C ALA A 60 1.80 -0.65 -5.17
N PHE A 61 1.55 0.04 -4.06
CA PHE A 61 1.48 1.50 -4.01
C PHE A 61 2.78 2.16 -4.46
N ALA A 62 3.93 1.68 -3.97
CA ALA A 62 5.24 2.20 -4.40
C ALA A 62 5.52 1.98 -5.88
N GLN A 63 5.19 0.79 -6.41
CA GLN A 63 5.34 0.50 -7.83
C GLN A 63 4.47 1.41 -8.70
N ALA A 64 3.21 1.62 -8.33
CA ALA A 64 2.28 2.46 -9.10
C ALA A 64 2.72 3.92 -9.21
N TRP A 65 3.48 4.41 -8.22
CA TRP A 65 4.05 5.76 -8.20
C TRP A 65 5.51 5.80 -8.65
N GLU A 66 6.05 4.71 -9.20
CA GLU A 66 7.45 4.59 -9.62
C GLU A 66 8.44 5.03 -8.52
N ALA A 67 8.12 4.68 -7.28
CA ALA A 67 8.91 5.02 -6.11
C ALA A 67 9.70 3.80 -5.60
N THR A 68 10.81 4.06 -4.92
CA THR A 68 11.64 3.00 -4.31
C THR A 68 10.91 2.30 -3.15
N ASP A 69 10.10 3.06 -2.41
CA ASP A 69 9.37 2.58 -1.24
C ASP A 69 8.06 3.38 -1.04
N CYS A 70 7.28 2.98 -0.04
CA CYS A 70 6.01 3.63 0.28
C CYS A 70 6.18 5.11 0.67
N SER A 71 7.27 5.51 1.32
CA SER A 71 7.49 6.91 1.72
C SER A 71 7.69 7.82 0.50
N GLY A 72 8.48 7.35 -0.46
CA GLY A 72 8.64 8.01 -1.75
C GLY A 72 7.33 8.07 -2.54
N ALA A 73 6.52 7.02 -2.47
CA ALA A 73 5.20 6.95 -3.09
C ALA A 73 4.23 7.97 -2.49
N VAL A 74 4.20 8.09 -1.15
CA VAL A 74 3.39 9.09 -0.44
C VAL A 74 3.76 10.50 -0.87
N SER A 75 5.05 10.81 -0.96
CA SER A 75 5.51 12.14 -1.39
C SER A 75 5.05 12.49 -2.80
N LYS A 76 5.10 11.53 -3.74
CA LYS A 76 4.64 11.73 -5.13
C LYS A 76 3.11 11.81 -5.20
N ALA A 77 2.42 10.87 -4.56
CA ALA A 77 0.97 10.82 -4.52
C ALA A 77 0.36 12.07 -3.90
N ALA A 78 0.96 12.60 -2.83
CA ALA A 78 0.53 13.84 -2.18
C ALA A 78 0.58 15.06 -3.10
N ALA A 79 1.54 15.12 -4.03
CA ALA A 79 1.66 16.22 -4.99
C ALA A 79 0.54 16.22 -6.04
N GLU A 80 0.02 15.04 -6.38
CA GLU A 80 -1.09 14.87 -7.33
C GLU A 80 -2.46 14.82 -6.62
N PHE A 81 -2.48 14.63 -5.29
CA PHE A 81 -3.69 14.54 -4.50
C PHE A 81 -4.38 15.90 -4.41
N SER A 82 -5.49 16.05 -5.12
CA SER A 82 -6.24 17.30 -5.18
C SER A 82 -7.75 17.07 -5.15
N GLY A 83 -8.46 18.00 -4.51
CA GLY A 83 -9.92 18.00 -4.45
C GLY A 83 -10.50 17.40 -3.17
N THR A 84 -11.82 17.22 -3.17
CA THR A 84 -12.55 16.56 -2.08
C THR A 84 -12.87 15.14 -2.52
N HIS A 85 -12.42 14.16 -1.75
CA HIS A 85 -12.63 12.75 -2.06
C HIS A 85 -13.73 12.21 -1.16
N ALA A 86 -14.87 11.87 -1.75
CA ALA A 86 -15.87 11.08 -1.07
C ALA A 86 -15.33 9.67 -0.82
N SER A 87 -16.10 8.82 -0.14
CA SER A 87 -15.75 7.42 0.07
C SER A 87 -16.58 6.52 -0.87
N PRO A 88 -16.18 6.36 -2.15
CA PRO A 88 -16.89 5.52 -3.10
C PRO A 88 -16.51 4.05 -2.87
N HIS A 89 -17.25 3.35 -2.00
CA HIS A 89 -17.06 1.91 -1.80
C HIS A 89 -17.87 1.12 -2.82
N THR A 90 -17.21 0.26 -3.58
CA THR A 90 -17.87 -0.85 -4.28
C THR A 90 -17.49 -2.12 -3.53
N LYS A 91 -18.40 -2.65 -2.71
CA LYS A 91 -18.15 -3.90 -1.96
C LYS A 91 -18.10 -5.07 -2.93
N ASP A 92 -17.01 -5.85 -2.92
CA ASP A 92 -17.02 -7.18 -3.54
C ASP A 92 -18.00 -8.08 -2.76
N THR A 93 -18.80 -8.82 -3.52
CA THR A 93 -19.61 -10.00 -3.17
C THR A 93 -18.97 -11.02 -2.22
N LYS A 94 -17.64 -11.03 -2.05
CA LYS A 94 -16.92 -11.84 -1.06
C LYS A 94 -16.42 -10.95 0.06
N GLY A 95 -17.13 -10.92 1.19
CA GLY A 95 -16.99 -9.95 2.30
C GLY A 95 -15.64 -9.83 3.05
N ASN A 96 -14.53 -10.25 2.43
CA ASN A 96 -13.16 -10.11 2.93
C ASN A 96 -12.34 -9.10 2.12
N LEU A 97 -12.83 -8.63 0.97
CA LEU A 97 -12.21 -7.60 0.13
C LEU A 97 -13.22 -6.48 -0.15
N VAL A 98 -12.76 -5.24 -0.10
CA VAL A 98 -13.57 -4.06 -0.44
C VAL A 98 -12.73 -3.14 -1.30
N THR A 99 -13.20 -2.85 -2.50
CA THR A 99 -12.53 -1.91 -3.39
C THR A 99 -13.16 -0.53 -3.27
N MET A 100 -12.33 0.47 -3.03
CA MET A 100 -12.70 1.88 -2.98
C MET A 100 -12.11 2.57 -4.19
N THR A 101 -12.94 3.22 -4.99
CA THR A 101 -12.50 3.77 -6.27
C THR A 101 -12.91 5.22 -6.38
N ASP A 102 -11.95 6.12 -6.19
CA ASP A 102 -12.15 7.55 -6.39
C ASP A 102 -11.37 8.04 -7.60
N CYS A 103 -11.96 8.99 -8.30
CA CYS A 103 -11.46 9.50 -9.55
C CYS A 103 -10.13 10.27 -9.44
N GLY A 104 -9.92 10.99 -8.33
CA GLY A 104 -8.67 11.71 -8.08
C GLY A 104 -7.64 10.89 -7.30
N VAL A 105 -8.04 9.77 -6.70
CA VAL A 105 -7.17 8.92 -5.88
C VAL A 105 -6.74 7.64 -6.60
N GLY A 106 -7.57 7.12 -7.50
CA GLY A 106 -7.45 5.76 -8.03
C GLY A 106 -8.27 4.74 -7.24
N SER A 107 -7.90 3.47 -7.37
CA SER A 107 -8.59 2.36 -6.74
C SER A 107 -7.72 1.72 -5.66
N LEU A 108 -8.24 1.66 -4.44
CA LEU A 108 -7.62 1.00 -3.30
C LEU A 108 -8.42 -0.25 -2.92
N THR A 109 -7.76 -1.39 -2.82
CA THR A 109 -8.41 -2.61 -2.32
C THR A 109 -8.07 -2.78 -0.84
N ALA A 110 -9.08 -2.75 0.02
CA ALA A 110 -8.96 -3.13 1.42
C ALA A 110 -9.21 -4.62 1.60
N GLN A 111 -8.38 -5.23 2.43
CA GLN A 111 -8.51 -6.62 2.87
C GLN A 111 -8.71 -6.66 4.38
N LYS A 112 -9.56 -7.58 4.82
CA LYS A 112 -9.71 -7.89 6.24
C LYS A 112 -8.50 -8.70 6.73
N VAL A 113 -7.83 -8.20 7.76
CA VAL A 113 -6.67 -8.80 8.42
C VAL A 113 -6.96 -9.04 9.90
N ASP A 114 -6.07 -9.74 10.61
CA ASP A 114 -6.18 -9.90 12.05
C ASP A 114 -6.14 -8.53 12.74
N GLY A 115 -7.25 -8.16 13.39
CA GLY A 115 -7.39 -6.88 14.08
C GLY A 115 -8.06 -5.76 13.28
N GLY A 116 -8.45 -5.96 12.01
CA GLY A 116 -9.22 -4.96 11.26
C GLY A 116 -9.05 -5.02 9.74
N TRP A 117 -8.87 -3.85 9.12
CA TRP A 117 -8.75 -3.66 7.68
C TRP A 117 -7.48 -2.89 7.33
N GLN A 118 -6.84 -3.28 6.24
CA GLN A 118 -5.67 -2.60 5.64
C GLN A 118 -5.76 -2.68 4.11
N PHE A 119 -5.08 -1.77 3.41
CA PHE A 119 -5.01 -1.80 1.95
C PHE A 119 -4.03 -2.88 1.49
N SER A 120 -4.53 -3.82 0.69
CA SER A 120 -3.74 -4.91 0.12
C SER A 120 -3.26 -4.62 -1.29
N ASP A 121 -3.87 -3.67 -1.99
CA ASP A 121 -3.55 -3.34 -3.37
C ASP A 121 -3.92 -1.89 -3.71
N TYR A 122 -3.27 -1.35 -4.74
CA TYR A 122 -3.52 -0.02 -5.27
C TYR A 122 -3.37 0.01 -6.79
N ALA A 123 -4.38 0.55 -7.47
CA ALA A 123 -4.33 0.91 -8.87
C ALA A 123 -4.41 2.44 -8.98
N PRO A 124 -3.47 3.10 -9.68
CA PRO A 124 -3.52 4.54 -9.88
C PRO A 124 -4.76 4.94 -10.69
N PRO A 125 -5.22 6.19 -10.59
CA PRO A 125 -6.31 6.67 -11.41
C PRO A 125 -5.95 6.49 -12.89
N PRO A 126 -6.92 6.11 -13.75
CA PRO A 126 -6.65 6.00 -15.18
C PRO A 126 -6.16 7.35 -15.69
N THR A 127 -4.96 7.36 -16.27
CA THR A 127 -4.39 8.56 -16.87
C THR A 127 -5.30 9.04 -18.00
N VAL A 128 -5.79 10.28 -17.85
CA VAL A 128 -6.59 11.09 -18.78
C VAL A 128 -8.01 10.58 -19.14
N GLY A 129 -9.02 11.33 -18.68
CA GLY A 129 -10.31 11.48 -19.37
C GLY A 129 -11.54 10.76 -18.80
N TYR A 130 -11.43 9.92 -17.76
CA TYR A 130 -12.55 9.09 -17.31
C TYR A 130 -13.33 9.59 -16.10
N CYS A 131 -12.84 10.65 -15.46
CA CYS A 131 -13.53 11.33 -14.38
C CYS A 131 -14.26 12.55 -14.95
N GLY A 132 -15.10 12.27 -15.96
CA GLY A 132 -15.90 13.26 -16.67
C GLY A 132 -17.16 13.60 -15.87
N GLY A 133 -17.18 14.82 -15.35
CA GLY A 133 -18.37 15.59 -15.05
C GLY A 133 -18.14 17.02 -15.52
#